data_AF-A5Z3E5-F1
#
_entry.id   AF-A5Z3E5-F1
#
_cell.length_a   1.000
_cell.length_b   1.000
_cell.length_c   1.000
_cell.angle_alpha   90.00
_cell.angle_beta   90.00
_cell.angle_gamma   90.00
#
_symmetry.space_group_name_H-M   'P 1'
#
loop_
_entity.id
_entity.type
_entity.pdbx_description
1 polymer ?
#
loop_
_entity_poly.entity_id
_entity_poly.type
_entity_poly.pdbx_seq_one_letter_code
_entity_poly.pdbx_strand_id
1 'polypeptide(L)'
;MYNNTINHGLVKVDGGTFVSVGSEFNNKTPQIAVGSLGRISLSGNTFKNAKTIINNSIYRSDDFNASVDVTPVSEFPDDKVAFQSHMPSNFTLYDVTRAPYNAENSKNHGGGSDCTKAIQKALNDASSNGGGIIFLPSGHYRMDGTIVIPSNVELRGATDLSTVPHGSGAILESYANKGKNDGTPFIRISANSGIRGVIVNYLEQK
;
A
#
# COMPACT_ATOMS: atom_id res chain seq x y z
N MET A 1 24.30 7.12 11.32
CA MET A 1 24.32 7.79 10.00
C MET A 1 25.53 7.27 9.24
N TYR A 2 25.33 6.78 8.02
CA TYR A 2 26.36 6.07 7.26
C TYR A 2 26.37 6.60 5.82
N ASN A 3 27.51 7.07 5.31
CA ASN A 3 27.65 7.57 3.93
C ASN A 3 26.62 8.63 3.52
N ASN A 4 26.34 9.59 4.39
CA ASN A 4 25.43 10.70 4.09
C ASN A 4 26.20 12.00 3.84
N THR A 5 25.58 12.96 3.13
CA THR A 5 26.13 14.30 2.93
C THR A 5 25.28 15.35 3.65
N ILE A 6 25.90 16.13 4.54
CA ILE A 6 25.26 17.20 5.33
C ILE A 6 25.69 18.53 4.74
N ASN A 7 24.82 19.12 3.92
CA ASN A 7 25.12 20.38 3.22
C ASN A 7 24.83 21.63 4.07
N HIS A 8 23.83 21.56 4.96
CA HIS A 8 23.34 22.71 5.71
C HIS A 8 22.90 22.33 7.13
N GLY A 9 22.75 23.35 7.99
CA GLY A 9 22.28 23.18 9.36
C GLY A 9 23.35 22.69 10.33
N LEU A 10 23.13 22.92 11.63
CA LEU A 10 23.96 22.38 12.71
C LEU A 10 23.44 20.99 13.09
N VAL A 11 24.32 19.98 13.15
CA VAL A 11 23.93 18.67 13.70
C VAL A 11 23.90 18.79 15.22
N LYS A 12 22.70 18.88 15.79
CA LYS A 12 22.48 19.06 17.22
C LYS A 12 22.15 17.72 17.89
N VAL A 13 22.96 17.32 18.86
CA VAL A 13 22.80 16.07 19.62
C VAL A 13 22.53 16.43 21.08
N ASP A 14 21.27 16.75 21.39
CA ASP A 14 20.87 17.18 22.74
C ASP A 14 20.79 16.02 23.76
N GLY A 15 20.64 14.79 23.27
CA GLY A 15 20.51 13.58 24.09
C GLY A 15 20.82 12.30 23.30
N GLY A 16 21.24 11.24 23.99
CA GLY A 16 21.47 9.92 23.40
C GLY A 16 22.82 9.79 22.68
N THR A 17 22.93 8.83 21.76
CA THR A 17 24.17 8.56 21.01
C THR A 17 23.97 8.83 19.53
N PHE A 18 24.78 9.72 18.97
CA PHE A 18 24.84 9.94 17.53
C PHE A 18 26.11 9.29 16.96
N VAL A 19 25.92 8.34 16.05
CA VAL A 19 27.02 7.66 15.35
C VAL A 19 27.05 8.13 13.91
N SER A 20 28.21 8.58 13.44
CA SER A 20 28.43 8.96 12.04
C SER A 20 29.64 8.23 11.48
N VAL A 21 29.45 7.50 10.39
CA VAL A 21 30.51 6.77 9.70
C VAL A 21 30.54 7.14 8.23
N GLY A 22 31.73 7.44 7.69
CA GLY A 22 31.91 7.67 6.24
C GLY A 22 31.10 8.83 5.65
N SER A 23 30.61 9.76 6.48
CA SER A 23 29.71 10.84 6.04
C SER A 23 30.47 12.15 5.80
N GLU A 24 29.91 13.03 4.97
CA GLU A 24 30.51 14.31 4.61
C GLU A 24 29.82 15.49 5.31
N PHE A 25 30.57 16.27 6.08
CA PHE A 25 30.09 17.48 6.75
C PHE A 25 30.51 18.73 5.95
N ASN A 26 29.61 19.15 5.06
CA ASN A 26 29.76 20.32 4.19
C ASN A 26 29.12 21.59 4.80
N ASN A 27 28.47 21.46 5.95
CA ASN A 27 27.81 22.52 6.70
C ASN A 27 28.80 23.53 7.31
N LYS A 28 28.25 24.68 7.76
CA LYS A 28 29.03 25.76 8.39
C LYS A 28 29.59 25.30 9.75
N THR A 29 30.69 25.92 10.18
CA THR A 29 31.23 25.74 11.53
C THR A 29 30.35 26.44 12.58
N PRO A 30 30.20 25.88 13.79
CA PRO A 30 30.52 24.49 14.14
C PRO A 30 29.61 23.50 13.41
N GLN A 31 30.14 22.36 12.97
CA GLN A 31 29.36 21.38 12.21
C GLN A 31 28.44 20.54 13.11
N ILE A 32 28.90 20.25 14.33
CA ILE A 32 28.19 19.41 15.31
C ILE A 32 28.20 20.12 16.67
N ALA A 33 27.06 20.11 17.36
CA ALA A 33 26.94 20.55 18.75
C ALA A 33 26.30 19.44 19.59
N VAL A 34 26.99 19.05 20.66
CA VAL A 34 26.58 17.99 21.58
C VAL A 34 26.18 18.63 22.91
N GLY A 35 24.94 18.41 23.31
CA GLY A 35 24.40 18.83 24.61
C GLY A 35 24.88 17.94 25.76
N SER A 36 24.55 18.32 26.99
CA SER A 36 25.03 17.63 28.20
C SER A 36 24.66 16.16 28.28
N LEU A 37 23.52 15.76 27.72
CA LEU A 37 23.04 14.37 27.74
C LEU A 37 23.28 13.62 26.42
N GLY A 38 23.92 14.26 25.43
CA GLY A 38 24.27 13.66 24.15
C GLY A 38 25.69 13.11 24.15
N ARG A 39 26.02 12.19 23.24
CA ARG A 39 27.41 11.80 22.94
C ARG A 39 27.53 11.42 21.47
N ILE A 40 28.75 11.48 20.95
CA ILE A 40 29.04 11.17 19.55
C ILE A 40 30.09 10.07 19.40
N SER A 41 29.99 9.32 18.31
CA SER A 41 31.04 8.43 17.81
C SER A 41 31.21 8.68 16.32
N LEU A 42 32.39 9.18 15.95
CA LEU A 42 32.71 9.57 14.58
C LEU A 42 33.84 8.67 14.06
N SER A 43 33.65 8.14 12.84
CA SER A 43 34.66 7.34 12.13
C SER A 43 34.63 7.61 10.63
N GLY A 44 35.78 7.91 10.01
CA GLY A 44 35.90 8.03 8.56
C GLY A 44 35.07 9.15 7.92
N ASN A 45 34.60 10.14 8.69
CA ASN A 45 33.85 11.26 8.14
C ASN A 45 34.79 12.30 7.51
N THR A 46 34.33 13.04 6.52
CA THR A 46 35.06 14.16 5.92
C THR A 46 34.42 15.49 6.33
N PHE A 47 35.23 16.55 6.45
CA PHE A 47 34.75 17.89 6.80
C PHE A 47 35.27 18.87 5.75
N LYS A 48 34.37 19.56 5.04
CA LYS A 48 34.75 20.54 4.00
C LYS A 48 35.48 21.75 4.57
N ASN A 49 35.03 22.21 5.73
CA ASN A 49 35.69 23.25 6.52
C ASN A 49 36.45 22.60 7.67
N ALA A 50 37.30 23.35 8.38
CA ALA A 50 37.97 22.86 9.58
C ALA A 50 36.97 22.21 10.55
N LYS A 51 37.27 20.97 10.99
CA LYS A 51 36.43 20.20 11.91
C LYS A 51 36.25 20.96 13.21
N THR A 52 35.04 21.45 13.48
CA THR A 52 34.70 22.19 14.69
C THR A 52 33.47 21.58 15.33
N ILE A 53 33.63 21.07 16.56
CA ILE A 53 32.59 20.40 17.32
C ILE A 53 32.48 21.08 18.68
N ILE A 54 31.27 21.49 19.05
CA ILE A 54 30.96 21.90 20.42
C ILE A 54 30.57 20.64 21.18
N ASN A 55 31.30 20.28 22.23
CA ASN A 55 31.02 19.09 23.02
C ASN A 55 30.84 19.45 24.50
N ASN A 56 29.59 19.61 24.93
CA ASN A 56 29.23 19.87 26.32
C ASN A 56 28.79 18.60 27.06
N SER A 57 29.05 17.42 26.48
CA SER A 57 28.60 16.13 27.02
C SER A 57 29.19 15.81 28.39
N ILE A 58 28.37 15.26 29.28
CA ILE A 58 28.87 14.61 30.52
C ILE A 58 29.34 13.18 30.28
N TYR A 59 29.13 12.65 29.07
CA TYR A 59 29.52 11.30 28.66
C TYR A 59 30.75 11.35 27.75
N ARG A 60 31.49 10.24 27.72
CA ARG A 60 32.59 10.08 26.77
C ARG A 60 32.07 10.09 25.34
N SER A 61 32.70 10.89 24.49
CA SER A 61 32.50 10.92 23.03
C SER A 61 33.79 10.53 22.31
N ASP A 62 33.66 9.84 21.20
CA ASP A 62 34.76 9.49 20.30
C ASP A 62 34.71 10.41 19.07
N ASP A 63 35.21 11.65 19.23
CA ASP A 63 35.16 12.71 18.22
C ASP A 63 36.46 12.84 17.40
N PHE A 64 37.45 11.99 17.69
CA PHE A 64 38.72 11.90 16.97
C PHE A 64 38.50 11.69 15.46
N ASN A 65 37.42 10.99 15.10
CA ASN A 65 37.06 10.68 13.72
C ASN A 65 38.15 9.83 13.04
N ALA A 66 38.47 8.69 13.66
CA ALA A 66 39.50 7.78 13.15
C ALA A 66 39.20 7.37 11.70
N SER A 67 40.25 7.27 10.86
CA SER A 67 40.09 6.78 9.50
C SER A 67 39.62 5.33 9.53
N VAL A 68 38.62 5.00 8.72
CA VAL A 68 38.09 3.64 8.57
C VAL A 68 37.80 3.42 7.09
N ASP A 69 38.15 2.24 6.58
CA ASP A 69 37.73 1.81 5.25
C ASP A 69 36.23 1.52 5.29
N VAL A 70 35.44 2.41 4.69
CA VAL A 70 34.00 2.23 4.56
C VAL A 70 33.71 1.75 3.16
N THR A 71 33.35 0.48 3.02
CA THR A 71 32.86 -0.06 1.74
C THR A 71 31.41 0.39 1.55
N PRO A 72 31.09 1.20 0.54
CA PRO A 72 29.69 1.52 0.24
C PRO A 72 28.94 0.24 -0.11
N VAL A 73 27.77 0.05 0.49
CA VAL A 73 26.82 -0.96 0.03
C VAL A 73 26.25 -0.45 -1.29
N SER A 74 26.12 -1.32 -2.29
CA SER A 74 25.43 -1.00 -3.54
C SER A 74 24.05 -0.45 -3.25
N GLU A 75 23.66 0.62 -3.95
CA GLU A 75 22.29 1.16 -3.84
C GLU A 75 21.27 0.04 -4.06
N PHE A 76 20.19 0.09 -3.28
CA PHE A 76 19.09 -0.82 -3.51
C PHE A 76 18.48 -0.46 -4.87
N PRO A 77 18.24 -1.44 -5.76
CA PRO A 77 17.68 -1.15 -7.08
C PRO A 77 16.28 -0.52 -6.92
N ASP A 78 16.11 0.74 -7.32
CA ASP A 78 14.83 1.46 -7.21
C ASP A 78 13.69 0.76 -7.96
N ASP A 79 14.00 -0.02 -9.00
CA ASP A 79 13.05 -0.84 -9.75
C ASP A 79 12.39 -1.93 -8.87
N LYS A 80 13.03 -2.32 -7.77
CA LYS A 80 12.47 -3.24 -6.76
C LYS A 80 11.60 -2.54 -5.71
N VAL A 81 11.61 -1.21 -5.65
CA VAL A 81 10.77 -0.38 -4.76
C VAL A 81 9.58 0.24 -5.51
N ALA A 82 9.51 0.06 -6.83
CA ALA A 82 8.39 0.54 -7.61
C ALA A 82 7.08 -0.07 -7.08
N PHE A 83 6.23 0.77 -6.48
CA PHE A 83 4.87 0.38 -6.14
C PHE A 83 4.16 0.02 -7.44
N GLN A 84 3.98 -1.28 -7.68
CA GLN A 84 3.14 -1.74 -8.78
C GLN A 84 1.69 -1.40 -8.45
N SER A 85 1.23 -0.26 -8.95
CA SER A 85 -0.16 0.15 -8.85
C SER A 85 -1.02 -0.70 -9.77
N HIS A 86 -1.72 -1.68 -9.20
CA HIS A 86 -2.73 -2.48 -9.89
C HIS A 86 -4.10 -1.80 -9.77
N MET A 87 -4.27 -0.68 -10.47
CA MET A 87 -5.52 0.08 -10.50
C MET A 87 -5.94 0.31 -11.96
N PRO A 88 -7.24 0.43 -12.26
CA PRO A 88 -7.70 0.76 -13.60
C PRO A 88 -7.18 2.15 -13.98
N SER A 89 -6.85 2.35 -15.26
CA SER A 89 -6.42 3.64 -15.79
C SER A 89 -7.52 4.72 -15.69
N ASN A 90 -8.78 4.29 -15.64
CA ASN A 90 -9.95 5.14 -15.43
C ASN A 90 -10.51 4.91 -14.01
N PHE A 91 -10.65 5.99 -13.23
CA PHE A 91 -11.15 5.97 -11.85
C PHE A 91 -12.65 6.28 -11.74
N THR A 92 -13.40 6.30 -12.84
CA THR A 92 -14.85 6.51 -12.82
C THR A 92 -15.53 5.43 -11.98
N LEU A 93 -16.30 5.86 -10.99
CA LEU A 93 -16.94 4.98 -10.01
C LEU A 93 -18.40 4.69 -10.41
N TYR A 94 -18.75 3.41 -10.47
CA TYR A 94 -20.10 2.91 -10.74
C TYR A 94 -20.60 2.19 -9.48
N ASP A 95 -21.43 2.88 -8.68
CA ASP A 95 -22.07 2.27 -7.51
C ASP A 95 -23.24 1.39 -7.95
N VAL A 96 -23.12 0.08 -7.72
CA VAL A 96 -24.11 -0.91 -8.18
C VAL A 96 -25.47 -0.74 -7.48
N THR A 97 -25.53 -0.10 -6.31
CA THR A 97 -26.79 0.09 -5.56
C THR A 97 -27.58 1.30 -6.03
N ARG A 98 -26.96 2.18 -6.83
CA ARG A 98 -27.60 3.38 -7.37
C ARG A 98 -28.16 3.13 -8.76
N ALA A 99 -29.06 4.00 -9.20
CA ALA A 99 -29.50 4.02 -10.59
C ALA A 99 -28.29 4.20 -11.53
N PRO A 100 -28.24 3.49 -12.67
CA PRO A 100 -29.31 2.66 -13.23
C PRO A 100 -29.29 1.19 -12.80
N TYR A 101 -28.36 0.76 -11.95
CA TYR A 101 -28.11 -0.65 -11.64
C TYR A 101 -29.04 -1.21 -10.57
N ASN A 102 -29.27 -0.44 -9.51
CA ASN A 102 -30.20 -0.75 -8.42
C ASN A 102 -30.04 -2.19 -7.88
N ALA A 103 -28.81 -2.69 -7.79
CA ALA A 103 -28.50 -3.97 -7.17
C ALA A 103 -28.86 -3.91 -5.68
N GLU A 104 -29.54 -4.94 -5.19
CA GLU A 104 -29.98 -5.01 -3.80
C GLU A 104 -28.86 -5.53 -2.90
N ASN A 105 -28.41 -4.71 -1.96
CA ASN A 105 -27.45 -5.12 -0.94
C ASN A 105 -28.17 -5.50 0.37
N SER A 106 -28.51 -6.78 0.51
CA SER A 106 -29.20 -7.32 1.69
C SER A 106 -28.34 -7.16 2.95
N LYS A 107 -28.98 -7.00 4.11
CA LYS A 107 -28.32 -7.05 5.42
C LYS A 107 -28.15 -8.47 5.96
N ASN A 108 -28.87 -9.43 5.37
CA ASN A 108 -28.95 -10.81 5.83
C ASN A 108 -28.36 -11.75 4.77
N HIS A 109 -27.65 -12.78 5.24
CA HIS A 109 -27.22 -13.90 4.42
C HIS A 109 -28.40 -14.62 3.75
N GLY A 110 -28.24 -14.97 2.48
CA GLY A 110 -29.22 -15.71 1.66
C GLY A 110 -30.51 -14.94 1.33
N GLY A 111 -30.56 -13.64 1.65
CA GLY A 111 -31.67 -12.75 1.34
C GLY A 111 -31.41 -11.86 0.12
N GLY A 112 -32.46 -11.19 -0.36
CA GLY A 112 -32.39 -10.24 -1.47
C GLY A 112 -32.64 -10.85 -2.85
N SER A 113 -32.80 -9.96 -3.84
CA SER A 113 -32.99 -10.29 -5.25
C SER A 113 -31.66 -10.60 -5.97
N ASP A 114 -31.74 -11.36 -7.07
CA ASP A 114 -30.57 -11.70 -7.89
C ASP A 114 -29.90 -10.45 -8.47
N CYS A 115 -28.66 -10.20 -8.04
CA CYS A 115 -27.85 -9.06 -8.45
C CYS A 115 -27.00 -9.33 -9.69
N THR A 116 -27.00 -10.57 -10.22
CA THR A 116 -26.10 -10.98 -11.31
C THR A 116 -26.19 -10.04 -12.52
N LYS A 117 -27.42 -9.75 -12.98
CA LYS A 117 -27.62 -8.88 -14.15
C LYS A 117 -27.26 -7.42 -13.87
N ALA A 118 -27.58 -6.91 -12.69
CA ALA A 118 -27.30 -5.53 -12.31
C ALA A 118 -25.78 -5.28 -12.24
N ILE A 119 -25.04 -6.17 -11.58
CA ILE A 119 -23.59 -6.08 -11.45
C ILE A 119 -22.90 -6.29 -12.81
N GLN A 120 -23.34 -7.28 -13.61
CA GLN A 120 -22.79 -7.48 -14.95
C GLN A 120 -23.05 -6.27 -15.86
N LYS A 121 -24.21 -5.61 -15.72
CA LYS A 121 -24.50 -4.38 -16.47
C LYS A 121 -23.52 -3.27 -16.09
N ALA A 122 -23.26 -3.06 -14.80
CA ALA A 122 -22.29 -2.06 -14.36
C ALA A 122 -20.89 -2.34 -14.93
N LEU A 123 -20.43 -3.59 -14.85
CA LEU A 123 -19.17 -4.05 -15.43
C LEU A 123 -19.08 -3.76 -16.94
N ASN A 124 -20.15 -4.05 -17.69
CA ASN A 124 -20.21 -3.82 -19.13
C ASN A 124 -20.25 -2.33 -19.48
N ASP A 125 -20.99 -1.52 -18.72
CA ASP A 125 -21.07 -0.07 -18.91
C ASP A 125 -19.70 0.58 -18.66
N ALA A 126 -18.98 0.19 -17.60
CA ALA A 126 -17.63 0.70 -17.35
C ALA A 126 -16.66 0.31 -18.47
N SER A 127 -16.68 -0.96 -18.90
CA SER A 127 -15.89 -1.42 -20.04
C SER A 127 -16.15 -0.60 -21.31
N SER A 128 -17.43 -0.37 -21.62
CA SER A 128 -17.84 0.41 -22.80
C SER A 128 -17.42 1.88 -22.73
N ASN A 129 -17.20 2.41 -21.52
CA ASN A 129 -16.72 3.76 -21.27
C ASN A 129 -15.19 3.84 -21.06
N GLY A 130 -14.44 2.82 -21.51
CA GLY A 130 -12.98 2.82 -21.45
C GLY A 130 -12.38 2.38 -20.11
N GLY A 131 -13.17 1.71 -19.26
CA GLY A 131 -12.75 1.21 -17.96
C GLY A 131 -13.39 1.95 -16.79
N GLY A 132 -13.12 1.48 -15.58
CA GLY A 132 -13.67 2.09 -14.37
C GLY A 132 -13.65 1.16 -13.17
N ILE A 133 -14.21 1.66 -12.06
CA ILE A 133 -14.34 0.95 -10.80
C ILE A 133 -15.82 0.68 -10.56
N ILE A 134 -16.20 -0.59 -10.50
CA ILE A 134 -17.52 -1.03 -10.07
C ILE A 134 -17.48 -1.19 -8.56
N PHE A 135 -18.19 -0.31 -7.86
CA PHE A 135 -18.20 -0.26 -6.40
C PHE A 135 -19.38 -1.03 -5.83
N LEU A 136 -19.08 -1.91 -4.88
CA LEU A 136 -20.04 -2.65 -4.08
C LEU A 136 -19.98 -2.10 -2.65
N PRO A 137 -20.99 -1.30 -2.24
CA PRO A 137 -21.21 -0.99 -0.84
C PRO A 137 -21.32 -2.25 0.02
N SER A 138 -21.14 -2.10 1.33
CA SER A 138 -21.30 -3.22 2.26
C SER A 138 -22.69 -3.85 2.18
N GLY A 139 -22.75 -5.18 2.20
CA GLY A 139 -23.98 -5.96 2.14
C GLY A 139 -23.81 -7.30 1.43
N HIS A 140 -24.88 -8.08 1.44
CA HIS A 140 -24.99 -9.38 0.80
C HIS A 140 -25.65 -9.22 -0.57
N TYR A 141 -24.95 -9.68 -1.60
CA TYR A 141 -25.42 -9.68 -2.98
C TYR A 141 -25.67 -11.11 -3.40
N ARG A 142 -26.93 -11.45 -3.61
CA ARG A 142 -27.31 -12.76 -4.12
C ARG A 142 -26.91 -12.88 -5.59
N MET A 143 -26.20 -13.95 -5.94
CA MET A 143 -25.67 -14.19 -7.28
C MET A 143 -26.16 -15.55 -7.80
N ASP A 144 -27.25 -15.55 -8.55
CA ASP A 144 -27.81 -16.78 -9.14
C ASP A 144 -27.05 -17.22 -10.41
N GLY A 145 -26.24 -16.33 -11.00
CA GLY A 145 -25.40 -16.62 -12.16
C GLY A 145 -23.93 -16.25 -11.97
N THR A 146 -23.18 -16.30 -13.06
CA THR A 146 -21.75 -15.99 -13.09
C THR A 146 -21.51 -14.62 -13.71
N ILE A 147 -20.39 -14.00 -13.35
CA ILE A 147 -19.98 -12.68 -13.87
C ILE A 147 -18.62 -12.77 -14.56
N VAL A 148 -18.41 -11.86 -15.52
CA VAL A 148 -17.13 -11.60 -16.16
C VAL A 148 -16.72 -10.18 -15.88
N ILE A 149 -15.54 -10.01 -15.31
CA ILE A 149 -14.89 -8.71 -15.15
C ILE A 149 -14.15 -8.41 -16.46
N PRO A 150 -14.57 -7.40 -17.25
CA PRO A 150 -13.94 -7.06 -18.51
C PRO A 150 -12.59 -6.37 -18.30
N SER A 151 -11.78 -6.31 -19.36
CA SER A 151 -10.52 -5.58 -19.34
C SER A 151 -10.70 -4.10 -18.96
N ASN A 152 -9.70 -3.55 -18.25
CA ASN A 152 -9.66 -2.17 -17.75
C ASN A 152 -10.74 -1.84 -16.70
N VAL A 153 -11.42 -2.85 -16.15
CA VAL A 153 -12.45 -2.68 -15.11
C VAL A 153 -11.98 -3.33 -13.80
N GLU A 154 -12.29 -2.69 -12.69
CA GLU A 154 -12.09 -3.25 -11.35
C GLU A 154 -13.44 -3.46 -10.64
N LEU A 155 -13.65 -4.65 -10.08
CA LEU A 155 -14.73 -4.92 -9.12
C LEU A 155 -14.20 -4.67 -7.70
N ARG A 156 -14.71 -3.64 -7.03
CA ARG A 156 -14.19 -3.20 -5.73
C ARG A 156 -15.28 -3.19 -4.65
N GLY A 157 -15.08 -3.95 -3.59
CA GLY A 157 -15.92 -3.90 -2.40
C GLY A 157 -15.51 -2.80 -1.41
N ALA A 158 -16.40 -2.55 -0.44
CA ALA A 158 -16.28 -1.46 0.52
C ALA A 158 -15.14 -1.60 1.56
N THR A 159 -14.55 -2.79 1.73
CA THR A 159 -13.54 -3.04 2.76
C THR A 159 -12.26 -3.59 2.13
N ASP A 160 -11.13 -2.94 2.41
CA ASP A 160 -9.80 -3.32 1.91
C ASP A 160 -8.84 -3.76 3.04
N LEU A 161 -9.42 -4.17 4.17
CA LEU A 161 -8.67 -4.63 5.33
C LEU A 161 -8.39 -6.13 5.17
N SER A 162 -7.11 -6.47 4.95
CA SER A 162 -6.63 -7.86 4.76
C SER A 162 -6.87 -8.79 5.97
N THR A 163 -7.33 -8.27 7.11
CA THR A 163 -7.42 -8.99 8.39
C THR A 163 -8.84 -9.37 8.83
N VAL A 164 -9.89 -9.07 8.04
CA VAL A 164 -11.28 -9.29 8.47
C VAL A 164 -12.08 -10.16 7.48
N PRO A 165 -12.26 -11.47 7.75
CA PRO A 165 -13.23 -12.30 7.07
C PRO A 165 -14.55 -12.38 7.89
N HIS A 166 -14.96 -11.30 8.55
CA HIS A 166 -16.09 -11.31 9.48
C HIS A 166 -17.35 -10.64 8.93
N GLY A 167 -17.91 -11.13 7.82
CA GLY A 167 -19.26 -10.76 7.37
C GLY A 167 -19.50 -9.26 7.13
N SER A 168 -18.43 -8.45 7.10
CA SER A 168 -18.47 -7.00 6.97
C SER A 168 -17.75 -6.58 5.69
N GLY A 169 -18.45 -5.92 4.78
CA GLY A 169 -17.94 -5.57 3.44
C GLY A 169 -18.91 -6.00 2.36
N ALA A 170 -18.44 -6.08 1.11
CA ALA A 170 -19.24 -6.57 -0.01
C ALA A 170 -19.13 -8.10 -0.11
N ILE A 171 -20.26 -8.79 0.06
CA ILE A 171 -20.32 -10.26 0.10
C ILE A 171 -21.10 -10.75 -1.11
N LEU A 172 -20.43 -11.46 -2.01
CA LEU A 172 -21.04 -12.13 -3.14
C LEU A 172 -21.47 -13.54 -2.70
N GLU A 173 -22.77 -13.77 -2.62
CA GLU A 173 -23.35 -15.05 -2.23
C GLU A 173 -23.70 -15.85 -3.47
N SER A 174 -22.81 -16.76 -3.85
CA SER A 174 -22.89 -17.53 -5.08
C SER A 174 -23.82 -18.73 -4.92
N TYR A 175 -24.85 -18.75 -5.77
CA TYR A 175 -25.76 -19.89 -6.00
C TYR A 175 -25.51 -20.54 -7.37
N ALA A 176 -24.61 -19.97 -8.17
CA ALA A 176 -24.32 -20.42 -9.52
C ALA A 176 -23.68 -21.82 -9.55
N ASN A 177 -24.08 -22.63 -10.53
CA ASN A 177 -23.45 -23.92 -10.87
C ASN A 177 -23.33 -24.93 -9.71
N LYS A 178 -24.25 -24.90 -8.73
CA LYS A 178 -24.32 -25.89 -7.66
C LYS A 178 -24.29 -27.33 -8.21
N GLY A 179 -23.41 -28.15 -7.65
CA GLY A 179 -23.28 -29.56 -8.01
C GLY A 179 -22.71 -29.81 -9.41
N LYS A 180 -22.19 -28.78 -10.09
CA LYS A 180 -21.57 -28.89 -11.42
C LYS A 180 -20.08 -28.62 -11.35
N ASN A 181 -19.28 -29.68 -11.21
CA ASN A 181 -17.82 -29.60 -11.10
C ASN A 181 -17.16 -28.99 -12.35
N ASP A 182 -17.74 -29.22 -13.53
CA ASP A 182 -17.27 -28.67 -14.81
C ASP A 182 -18.07 -27.41 -15.24
N GLY A 183 -18.78 -26.79 -14.29
CA GLY A 183 -19.56 -25.58 -14.54
C GLY A 183 -18.68 -24.37 -14.85
N THR A 184 -19.27 -23.33 -15.44
CA THR A 184 -18.57 -22.06 -15.63
C THR A 184 -18.12 -21.49 -14.27
N PRO A 185 -16.86 -21.04 -14.12
CA PRO A 185 -16.42 -20.40 -12.88
C PRO A 185 -17.32 -19.20 -12.52
N PHE A 186 -17.59 -19.03 -11.22
CA PHE A 186 -18.48 -17.96 -10.72
C PHE A 186 -18.00 -16.57 -11.15
N ILE A 187 -16.69 -16.31 -11.01
CA ILE A 187 -16.04 -15.07 -11.43
C ILE A 187 -14.99 -15.44 -12.47
N ARG A 188 -15.06 -14.79 -13.63
CA ARG A 188 -13.99 -14.82 -14.64
C ARG A 188 -13.42 -13.42 -14.80
N ILE A 189 -12.11 -13.33 -14.93
CA ILE A 189 -11.38 -12.06 -15.01
C ILE A 189 -10.64 -11.98 -16.36
N SER A 190 -10.70 -10.82 -17.01
CA SER A 190 -10.02 -10.58 -18.29
C SER A 190 -8.63 -9.98 -18.08
N ALA A 191 -7.81 -9.88 -19.13
CA ALA A 191 -6.53 -9.18 -19.03
C ALA A 191 -6.71 -7.73 -18.55
N ASN A 192 -5.78 -7.21 -17.75
CA ASN A 192 -5.80 -5.84 -17.22
C ASN A 192 -7.09 -5.49 -16.44
N SER A 193 -7.64 -6.44 -15.70
CA SER A 193 -8.81 -6.21 -14.84
C SER A 193 -8.52 -6.63 -13.41
N GLY A 194 -9.33 -6.14 -12.47
CA GLY A 194 -9.08 -6.28 -11.04
C GLY A 194 -10.30 -6.71 -10.25
N ILE A 195 -10.06 -7.36 -9.12
CA ILE A 195 -11.05 -7.65 -8.10
C ILE A 195 -10.40 -7.40 -6.73
N ARG A 196 -11.05 -6.61 -5.88
CA ARG A 196 -10.50 -6.21 -4.58
C ARG A 196 -11.59 -6.01 -3.54
N GLY A 197 -11.30 -6.37 -2.29
CA GLY A 197 -12.17 -6.05 -1.15
C GLY A 197 -13.54 -6.71 -1.17
N VAL A 198 -13.69 -7.86 -1.85
CA VAL A 198 -14.92 -8.65 -1.88
C VAL A 198 -14.73 -9.99 -1.17
N ILE A 199 -15.79 -10.46 -0.54
CA ILE A 199 -15.89 -11.79 0.08
C ILE A 199 -16.79 -12.64 -0.81
N VAL A 200 -16.45 -13.91 -1.03
CA VAL A 200 -17.30 -14.84 -1.78
C VAL A 200 -17.74 -15.98 -0.87
N ASN A 201 -19.06 -16.11 -0.71
CA ASN A 201 -19.69 -17.21 0.01
C ASN A 201 -20.31 -18.19 -0.98
N TYR A 202 -20.03 -19.48 -0.81
CA TYR A 202 -20.65 -20.56 -1.57
C TYR A 202 -21.66 -21.29 -0.69
N LEU A 203 -22.82 -20.65 -0.45
CA LEU A 203 -23.78 -21.10 0.56
C LEU A 203 -24.36 -22.50 0.30
N GLU A 204 -24.37 -22.93 -0.96
CA GLU A 204 -24.98 -24.20 -1.37
C GLU A 204 -24.01 -25.24 -1.92
N GLN A 205 -22.71 -24.95 -1.95
CA GLN A 205 -21.70 -25.94 -2.35
C GLN A 205 -21.34 -26.81 -1.14
N LYS A 206 -21.28 -28.13 -1.36
CA LYS A 206 -20.96 -29.14 -0.35
C LYS A 206 -19.62 -29.79 -0.66
#